data_AF-A0A2I1H3T0-F1
#
_entry.id   AF-A0A2I1H3T0-F1
#
_cell.length_a   1.000
_cell.length_b   1.000
_cell.length_c   1.000
_cell.angle_alpha   90.00
_cell.angle_beta   90.00
_cell.angle_gamma   90.00
#
_symmetry.space_group_name_H-M   'P 1'
#
loop_
_entity.id
_entity.type
_entity.pdbx_description
1 polymer ?
#
loop_
_entity_poly.entity_id
_entity_poly.type
_entity_poly.pdbx_seq_one_letter_code
_entity_poly.pdbx_strand_id
1 'polypeptide(L)'
;MSKWFINRDLAQFYENALGWHRCNLNAARNCFVKTTGIRWSELLRLPYLDPIRFLSIDPMHCLFLGIAKWIVKRIWVDENILKLETLKEIQKKMNQFQVPADIGRIPGKVECGEGFANFTADQWRIFFNIYATVSLWKHLPGVDKKILTRFVRICSILVGRIVQSNLMDEAHQKLVEIVKIIEQNYGRDMITPNLHLSLHLYECAKDFGPLYAFWCFSFERMNGVLVDTKSFDILDTRPSVGSILELDEFTSVEMERYLLYSQNIKESPIAGCEAFPGEMLGPSSEKVIMSSEMLDIMLLKTAFVNGSTFEI
;
A
#
# COMPACT_ATOMS: atom_id res chain seq x y z
N MET A 1 -22.89 -6.24 -9.76
CA MET A 1 -21.89 -5.33 -9.17
C MET A 1 -22.43 -3.93 -8.86
N SER A 2 -23.71 -3.61 -9.13
CA SER A 2 -24.23 -2.23 -9.20
C SER A 2 -24.53 -1.49 -7.89
N LYS A 3 -24.22 -2.04 -6.70
CA LYS A 3 -24.47 -1.35 -5.42
C LYS A 3 -23.25 -1.15 -4.53
N TRP A 4 -22.10 -1.74 -4.87
CA TRP A 4 -20.93 -1.71 -3.98
C TRP A 4 -19.86 -0.70 -4.39
N PHE A 5 -19.88 -0.32 -5.66
CA PHE A 5 -18.90 0.57 -6.24
C PHE A 5 -19.61 1.53 -7.18
N ILE A 6 -19.39 2.83 -6.96
CA ILE A 6 -19.90 3.91 -7.80
C ILE A 6 -18.67 4.56 -8.43
N ASN A 7 -18.56 4.45 -9.75
CA ASN A 7 -17.52 5.16 -10.49
C ASN A 7 -17.63 6.66 -10.20
N ARG A 8 -16.50 7.28 -9.89
CA ARG A 8 -16.46 8.74 -9.76
C ARG A 8 -16.51 9.35 -11.15
N ASP A 9 -17.35 10.37 -11.29
CA ASP A 9 -17.44 11.16 -12.50
C ASP A 9 -16.42 12.30 -12.46
N LEU A 10 -15.67 12.48 -13.56
CA LEU A 10 -14.60 13.47 -13.64
C LEU A 10 -15.14 14.90 -13.62
N ALA A 11 -16.24 15.16 -14.34
CA ALA A 11 -16.85 16.48 -14.35
C ALA A 11 -17.35 16.85 -12.94
N GLN A 12 -18.04 15.93 -12.27
CA GLN A 12 -18.48 16.10 -10.89
C GLN A 12 -17.31 16.30 -9.92
N PHE A 13 -16.19 15.60 -10.13
CA PHE A 13 -14.98 15.80 -9.35
C PHE A 13 -14.46 17.24 -9.50
N TYR A 14 -14.36 17.75 -10.74
CA TYR A 14 -13.93 19.13 -11.00
C TYR A 14 -14.87 20.17 -10.41
N GLU A 15 -16.18 20.00 -10.55
CA GLU A 15 -17.17 20.88 -9.95
C GLU A 15 -17.02 20.95 -8.42
N ASN A 16 -16.81 19.80 -7.79
CA ASN A 16 -16.58 19.71 -6.35
C ASN A 16 -15.24 20.36 -5.95
N ALA A 17 -14.18 20.14 -6.71
CA ALA A 17 -12.88 20.77 -6.46
C ALA A 17 -12.95 22.30 -6.57
N LEU A 18 -13.67 22.82 -7.56
CA LEU A 18 -13.94 24.26 -7.72
C LEU A 18 -14.85 24.79 -6.60
N GLY A 19 -15.84 23.99 -6.17
CA GLY A 19 -16.67 24.29 -5.00
C GLY A 19 -15.83 24.48 -3.73
N TRP A 20 -14.88 23.57 -3.49
CA TRP A 20 -13.91 23.70 -2.40
C TRP A 20 -13.02 24.94 -2.56
N HIS A 21 -12.50 25.20 -3.77
CA HIS A 21 -11.62 26.34 -4.04
C HIS A 21 -12.30 27.68 -3.75
N ARG A 22 -13.59 27.80 -4.07
CA ARG A 22 -14.42 28.99 -3.82
C ARG A 22 -14.75 29.23 -2.34
N CYS A 23 -14.48 28.28 -1.45
CA CYS A 23 -14.70 28.49 -0.03
C CYS A 23 -13.65 29.44 0.56
N ASN A 24 -14.11 30.53 1.16
CA ASN A 24 -13.28 31.61 1.71
C ASN A 24 -12.81 31.35 3.15
N LEU A 25 -13.37 30.35 3.82
CA LEU A 25 -13.06 30.02 5.22
C LEU A 25 -12.59 28.58 5.35
N ASN A 26 -11.60 28.35 6.22
CA ASN A 26 -11.10 27.00 6.51
C ASN A 26 -12.20 26.08 7.06
N ALA A 27 -13.11 26.60 7.89
CA ALA A 27 -14.26 25.84 8.37
C ALA A 27 -15.19 25.38 7.24
N ALA A 28 -15.45 26.24 6.25
CA ALA A 28 -16.25 25.90 5.07
C ALA A 28 -15.55 24.86 4.19
N ARG A 29 -14.24 25.01 3.96
CA ARG A 29 -13.42 24.01 3.26
C ARG A 29 -13.45 22.65 3.95
N ASN A 30 -13.33 22.62 5.28
CA ASN A 30 -13.39 21.38 6.05
C ASN A 30 -14.77 20.74 6.00
N CYS A 31 -15.85 21.53 6.09
CA CYS A 31 -17.22 21.04 5.91
C CYS A 31 -17.41 20.45 4.51
N PHE A 32 -16.94 21.15 3.48
CA PHE A 32 -17.03 20.70 2.08
C PHE A 32 -16.31 19.37 1.86
N VAL A 33 -15.09 19.20 2.40
CA VAL A 33 -14.34 17.93 2.34
C VAL A 33 -15.08 16.82 3.07
N LYS A 34 -15.72 17.09 4.22
CA LYS A 34 -16.52 16.07 4.93
C LYS A 34 -17.67 15.55 4.07
N THR A 35 -18.29 16.41 3.27
CA THR A 35 -19.42 16.03 2.40
C THR A 35 -18.97 15.37 1.10
N THR A 36 -17.93 15.90 0.44
CA THR A 36 -17.55 15.50 -0.92
C THR A 36 -16.29 14.64 -0.99
N GLY A 37 -15.45 14.69 0.03
CA GLY A 37 -14.13 14.06 0.05
C GLY A 37 -13.10 14.70 -0.88
N ILE A 38 -13.38 15.87 -1.45
CA ILE A 38 -12.56 16.47 -2.52
C ILE A 38 -11.94 17.80 -2.05
N ARG A 39 -10.69 18.05 -2.49
CA ARG A 39 -9.95 19.30 -2.31
C ARG A 39 -9.47 19.80 -3.67
N TRP A 40 -9.27 21.11 -3.77
CA TRP A 40 -8.56 21.68 -4.90
C TRP A 40 -7.06 21.33 -4.83
N SER A 41 -6.46 21.16 -6.00
CA SER A 41 -5.01 21.09 -6.20
C SER A 41 -4.69 21.91 -7.43
N GLU A 42 -3.56 22.62 -7.42
CA GLU A 42 -3.09 23.36 -8.60
C GLU A 42 -2.83 22.43 -9.79
N LEU A 43 -2.55 21.15 -9.54
CA LEU A 43 -2.43 20.13 -10.58
C LEU A 43 -3.71 19.98 -11.41
N LEU A 44 -4.89 20.31 -10.86
CA LEU A 44 -6.16 20.26 -11.59
C LEU A 44 -6.26 21.32 -12.70
N ARG A 45 -5.35 22.29 -12.76
CA ARG A 45 -5.26 23.21 -13.91
C ARG A 45 -4.75 22.53 -15.17
N LEU A 46 -4.04 21.42 -15.03
CA LEU A 46 -3.50 20.67 -16.17
C LEU A 46 -4.66 19.96 -16.88
N PRO A 47 -5.00 20.34 -18.13
CA PRO A 47 -6.19 19.83 -18.82
C PRO A 47 -6.08 18.34 -19.18
N TYR A 48 -4.87 17.78 -19.15
CA TYR A 48 -4.59 16.38 -19.42
C TYR A 48 -4.58 15.50 -18.16
N LEU A 49 -4.62 16.08 -16.95
CA LEU A 49 -4.58 15.32 -15.71
C LEU A 49 -5.97 14.76 -15.39
N ASP A 50 -6.11 13.44 -15.39
CA ASP A 50 -7.28 12.77 -14.83
C ASP A 50 -6.97 12.31 -13.39
N PRO A 51 -7.37 13.05 -12.34
CA PRO A 51 -7.09 12.70 -10.95
C PRO A 51 -7.79 11.41 -10.48
N ILE A 52 -8.77 10.90 -11.23
CA ILE A 52 -9.47 9.65 -10.90
C ILE A 52 -8.65 8.47 -11.43
N ARG A 53 -8.11 8.58 -12.65
CA ARG A 53 -7.36 7.50 -13.31
C ARG A 53 -5.86 7.54 -13.07
N PHE A 54 -5.28 8.73 -12.85
CA PHE A 54 -3.83 8.90 -12.78
C PHE A 54 -3.26 8.70 -11.36
N LEU A 55 -4.12 8.32 -10.41
CA LEU A 55 -3.70 7.89 -9.07
C LEU A 55 -3.61 6.37 -9.03
N SER A 56 -2.41 5.85 -9.26
CA SER A 56 -2.14 4.43 -9.12
C SER A 56 -2.04 4.03 -7.64
N ILE A 57 -2.62 2.89 -7.30
CA ILE A 57 -2.52 2.29 -5.97
C ILE A 57 -1.29 1.41 -5.95
N ASP A 58 -0.34 1.73 -5.07
CA ASP A 58 0.84 0.89 -4.93
C ASP A 58 0.47 -0.54 -4.47
N PRO A 59 0.75 -1.57 -5.30
CA PRO A 59 0.43 -2.96 -4.98
C PRO A 59 1.22 -3.47 -3.77
N MET A 60 2.44 -3.00 -3.53
CA MET A 60 3.28 -3.49 -2.43
C MET A 60 2.65 -3.15 -1.08
N HIS A 61 2.33 -1.88 -0.87
CA HIS A 61 1.69 -1.39 0.35
C HIS A 61 0.25 -1.93 0.45
N CYS A 62 -0.52 -1.91 -0.63
CA CYS A 62 -1.93 -2.33 -0.57
C CYS A 62 -2.07 -3.84 -0.31
N LEU A 63 -1.37 -4.69 -1.08
CA LEU A 63 -1.51 -6.14 -0.98
C LEU A 63 -0.73 -6.72 0.19
N PHE A 64 0.55 -6.39 0.37
CA PHE A 64 1.41 -7.09 1.31
C PHE A 64 1.41 -6.45 2.70
N LEU A 65 1.74 -5.16 2.80
CA LEU A 65 1.70 -4.47 4.11
C LEU A 65 0.28 -4.18 4.58
N GLY A 66 -0.66 -4.06 3.63
CA GLY A 66 -2.08 -3.84 3.87
C GLY A 66 -2.80 -5.16 4.10
N ILE A 67 -3.23 -5.82 3.03
CA ILE A 67 -4.15 -6.96 3.14
C ILE A 67 -3.50 -8.20 3.75
N ALA A 68 -2.31 -8.61 3.31
CA ALA A 68 -1.66 -9.84 3.75
C ALA A 68 -1.39 -9.81 5.26
N LYS A 69 -0.76 -8.72 5.72
CA LYS A 69 -0.55 -8.45 7.14
C LYS A 69 -1.87 -8.40 7.89
N TRP A 70 -2.88 -7.70 7.37
CA TRP A 70 -4.17 -7.53 8.02
C TRP A 70 -4.94 -8.86 8.17
N ILE A 71 -5.00 -9.70 7.13
CA ILE A 71 -5.63 -11.03 7.21
C ILE A 71 -4.97 -11.86 8.32
N VAL A 72 -3.64 -11.91 8.33
CA VAL A 72 -2.93 -12.75 9.30
C VAL A 72 -3.09 -12.21 10.72
N LYS A 73 -2.94 -10.91 10.92
CA LYS A 73 -2.99 -10.29 12.24
C LYS A 73 -4.42 -10.16 12.77
N ARG A 74 -5.27 -9.44 12.03
CA ARG A 74 -6.60 -9.03 12.50
C ARG A 74 -7.64 -10.14 12.37
N ILE A 75 -7.52 -11.02 11.38
CA ILE A 75 -8.42 -12.18 11.29
C ILE A 75 -7.80 -13.35 12.03
N TRP A 76 -6.61 -13.80 11.64
CA TRP A 76 -6.14 -15.09 12.13
C TRP A 76 -5.55 -15.07 13.55
N VAL A 77 -4.87 -14.00 13.96
CA VAL A 77 -4.28 -13.91 15.31
C VAL A 77 -5.28 -13.33 16.31
N ASP A 78 -5.84 -12.15 16.04
CA ASP A 78 -6.69 -11.43 17.00
C ASP A 78 -8.01 -12.19 17.28
N GLU A 79 -8.60 -12.87 16.28
CA GLU A 79 -9.78 -13.75 16.48
C GLU A 79 -9.40 -15.13 17.06
N ASN A 80 -8.17 -15.31 17.55
CA ASN A 80 -7.66 -16.52 18.19
C ASN A 80 -7.73 -17.80 17.34
N ILE A 81 -7.74 -17.68 16.00
CA ILE A 81 -7.68 -18.80 15.07
C ILE A 81 -6.28 -19.44 15.11
N LEU A 82 -5.23 -18.61 15.13
CA LEU A 82 -3.83 -19.01 15.24
C LEU A 82 -3.29 -18.59 16.61
N LYS A 83 -3.28 -19.55 17.53
CA LYS A 83 -2.72 -19.38 18.88
C LYS A 83 -1.20 -19.52 18.89
N LEU A 84 -0.56 -19.09 19.97
CA LEU A 84 0.89 -19.14 20.12
C LEU A 84 1.49 -20.54 19.87
N GLU A 85 0.84 -21.60 20.35
CA GLU A 85 1.26 -22.98 20.12
C GLU A 85 1.21 -23.35 18.64
N THR A 86 0.18 -22.86 17.95
CA THR A 86 0.01 -23.07 16.51
C THR A 86 1.06 -22.31 15.70
N LEU A 87 1.42 -21.09 16.10
CA LEU A 87 2.49 -20.31 15.47
C LEU A 87 3.85 -21.01 15.57
N LYS A 88 4.14 -21.67 16.71
CA LYS A 88 5.35 -22.51 16.88
C LYS A 88 5.36 -23.69 15.91
N GLU A 89 4.22 -24.36 15.73
CA GLU A 89 4.10 -25.43 14.75
C GLU A 89 4.28 -24.94 13.31
N ILE A 90 3.74 -23.77 12.98
CA ILE A 90 3.89 -23.12 11.67
C ILE A 90 5.37 -22.80 11.43
N GLN A 91 6.06 -22.16 12.39
CA GLN A 91 7.48 -21.86 12.28
C GLN A 91 8.31 -23.15 12.10
N LYS A 92 8.04 -24.19 12.91
CA LYS A 92 8.69 -25.49 12.77
C LYS A 92 8.45 -26.10 11.39
N LYS A 93 7.24 -25.99 10.86
CA LYS A 93 6.90 -26.50 9.53
C LYS A 93 7.66 -25.72 8.45
N MET A 94 7.72 -24.40 8.54
CA MET A 94 8.45 -23.55 7.60
C MET A 94 9.96 -23.82 7.61
N ASN A 95 10.55 -24.09 8.78
CA ASN A 95 11.97 -24.42 8.90
C ASN A 95 12.34 -25.75 8.22
N GLN A 96 11.37 -26.59 7.84
CA GLN A 96 11.62 -27.83 7.08
C GLN A 96 11.79 -27.60 5.57
N PHE A 97 11.46 -26.42 5.07
CA PHE A 97 11.51 -26.13 3.63
C PHE A 97 12.95 -25.80 3.23
N GLN A 98 13.37 -26.38 2.11
CA GLN A 98 14.59 -25.97 1.42
C GLN A 98 14.16 -25.05 0.28
N VAL A 99 14.53 -23.78 0.35
CA VAL A 99 14.25 -22.80 -0.71
C VAL A 99 15.54 -22.34 -1.38
N PRO A 100 15.53 -22.07 -2.70
CA PRO A 100 16.67 -21.46 -3.39
C PRO A 100 17.09 -20.13 -2.72
N ALA A 101 18.39 -19.84 -2.74
CA ALA A 101 18.94 -18.63 -2.13
C ALA A 101 18.34 -17.35 -2.74
N ASP A 102 18.01 -17.38 -4.04
CA ASP A 102 17.50 -16.25 -4.82
C ASP A 102 16.10 -15.75 -4.39
N ILE A 103 15.38 -16.51 -3.56
CA ILE A 103 14.06 -16.15 -3.07
C ILE A 103 14.14 -15.15 -1.91
N GLY A 104 15.32 -14.97 -1.32
CA GLY A 104 15.54 -14.10 -0.17
C GLY A 104 15.32 -14.81 1.17
N ARG A 105 15.40 -14.03 2.25
CA ARG A 105 15.46 -14.56 3.63
C ARG A 105 14.16 -15.28 4.02
N ILE A 106 14.30 -16.51 4.50
CA ILE A 106 13.20 -17.30 5.07
C ILE A 106 12.53 -16.52 6.22
N PRO A 107 11.19 -16.49 6.32
CA PRO A 107 10.53 -15.78 7.40
C PRO A 107 10.78 -16.49 8.75
N GLY A 108 11.71 -15.96 9.55
CA GLY A 108 12.13 -16.50 10.86
C GLY A 108 11.52 -15.79 12.08
N LYS A 109 10.34 -15.17 11.93
CA LYS A 109 9.70 -14.36 12.98
C LYS A 109 8.22 -14.66 13.18
N VAL A 110 7.75 -15.85 12.76
CA VAL A 110 6.32 -16.20 12.85
C VAL A 110 5.88 -16.37 14.29
N GLU A 111 6.72 -16.95 15.15
CA GLU A 111 6.41 -17.18 16.57
C GLU A 111 6.83 -16.02 17.50
N CYS A 112 7.46 -14.97 16.96
CA CYS A 112 7.97 -13.86 17.77
C CYS A 112 6.88 -12.85 18.12
N GLY A 113 6.90 -12.33 19.36
CA GLY A 113 5.96 -11.32 19.85
C GLY A 113 4.50 -11.80 19.77
N GLU A 114 3.62 -10.97 19.22
CA GLU A 114 2.22 -11.29 18.92
C GLU A 114 2.06 -12.11 17.62
N GLY A 115 3.07 -12.88 17.22
CA GLY A 115 3.12 -13.63 15.96
C GLY A 115 3.45 -12.78 14.73
N PHE A 116 4.19 -13.31 13.75
CA PHE A 116 4.55 -12.60 12.51
C PHE A 116 5.12 -11.17 12.72
N ALA A 117 5.85 -10.95 13.82
CA ALA A 117 6.29 -9.62 14.20
C ALA A 117 7.30 -9.05 13.18
N ASN A 118 7.06 -7.81 12.75
CA ASN A 118 7.95 -7.03 11.89
C ASN A 118 8.28 -7.69 10.54
N PHE A 119 7.31 -8.38 9.93
CA PHE A 119 7.44 -8.82 8.54
C PHE A 119 7.46 -7.61 7.60
N THR A 120 8.46 -7.55 6.72
CA THR A 120 8.51 -6.58 5.63
C THR A 120 7.51 -6.95 4.51
N ALA A 121 7.26 -6.03 3.58
CA ALA A 121 6.40 -6.30 2.42
C ALA A 121 6.86 -7.53 1.63
N ASP A 122 8.18 -7.66 1.46
CA ASP A 122 8.81 -8.76 0.72
C ASP A 122 8.63 -10.11 1.45
N GLN A 123 8.79 -10.10 2.77
CA GLN A 123 8.55 -11.29 3.61
C GLN A 123 7.09 -11.73 3.56
N TRP A 124 6.13 -10.80 3.54
CA TRP A 124 4.72 -11.14 3.33
C TRP A 124 4.47 -11.74 1.95
N ARG A 125 5.07 -11.17 0.89
CA ARG A 125 5.00 -11.72 -0.47
C ARG A 125 5.52 -13.15 -0.51
N ILE A 126 6.71 -13.40 0.04
CA ILE A 126 7.33 -14.73 0.10
C ILE A 126 6.47 -15.69 0.92
N PHE A 127 6.01 -15.26 2.10
CA PHE A 127 5.19 -16.07 2.98
C PHE A 127 3.94 -16.60 2.26
N PHE A 128 3.16 -15.72 1.61
CA PHE A 128 1.95 -16.13 0.93
C PHE A 128 2.19 -16.95 -0.33
N ASN A 129 3.22 -16.66 -1.11
CA ASN A 129 3.47 -17.40 -2.35
C ASN A 129 4.07 -18.79 -2.13
N ILE A 130 4.81 -19.01 -1.02
CA ILE A 130 5.59 -20.24 -0.82
C ILE A 130 5.10 -21.05 0.37
N TYR A 131 4.91 -20.39 1.52
CA TYR A 131 4.76 -21.08 2.80
C TYR A 131 3.30 -21.24 3.22
N ALA A 132 2.49 -20.19 3.03
CA ALA A 132 1.20 -20.02 3.69
C ALA A 132 0.25 -21.20 3.45
N THR A 133 0.14 -21.69 2.20
CA THR A 133 -0.71 -22.84 1.89
C THR A 133 -0.33 -24.06 2.72
N VAL A 134 0.95 -24.45 2.72
CA VAL A 134 1.37 -25.70 3.36
C VAL A 134 1.48 -25.55 4.87
N SER A 135 1.92 -24.39 5.37
CA SER A 135 2.15 -24.17 6.78
C SER A 135 0.86 -23.89 7.55
N LEU A 136 -0.13 -23.22 6.94
CA LEU A 136 -1.39 -22.85 7.61
C LEU A 136 -2.54 -23.84 7.40
N TRP A 137 -2.49 -24.72 6.38
CA TRP A 137 -3.65 -25.53 5.98
C TRP A 137 -4.30 -26.33 7.11
N LYS A 138 -3.51 -27.02 7.94
CA LYS A 138 -4.05 -27.83 9.04
C LYS A 138 -4.62 -26.99 10.20
N HIS A 139 -4.31 -25.70 10.25
CA HIS A 139 -4.60 -24.80 11.37
C HIS A 139 -5.79 -23.88 11.13
N LEU A 140 -6.22 -23.73 9.86
CA LEU A 140 -7.33 -22.86 9.51
C LEU A 140 -8.65 -23.65 9.38
N PRO A 141 -9.77 -23.10 9.88
CA PRO A 141 -11.09 -23.65 9.63
C PRO A 141 -11.52 -23.43 8.17
N GLY A 142 -12.68 -24.00 7.79
CA GLY A 142 -13.10 -24.05 6.38
C GLY A 142 -13.28 -22.68 5.70
N VAL A 143 -13.75 -21.67 6.46
CA VAL A 143 -13.91 -20.29 5.96
C VAL A 143 -12.54 -19.64 5.73
N ASP A 144 -11.61 -19.79 6.65
CA ASP A 144 -10.27 -19.21 6.51
C ASP A 144 -9.41 -19.89 5.45
N LYS A 145 -9.58 -21.20 5.23
CA LYS A 145 -8.98 -21.90 4.08
C LYS A 145 -9.43 -21.31 2.76
N LYS A 146 -10.69 -20.88 2.68
CA LYS A 146 -11.27 -20.21 1.50
C LYS A 146 -10.66 -18.81 1.30
N ILE A 147 -10.37 -18.08 2.37
CA ILE A 147 -9.65 -16.79 2.31
C ILE A 147 -8.20 -17.03 1.85
N LEU A 148 -7.49 -17.95 2.52
CA LEU A 148 -6.10 -18.29 2.21
C LEU A 148 -5.91 -18.69 0.75
N THR A 149 -6.68 -19.68 0.27
CA THR A 149 -6.54 -20.20 -1.11
C THR A 149 -6.78 -19.13 -2.17
N ARG A 150 -7.80 -18.28 -1.97
CA ARG A 150 -8.06 -17.15 -2.87
C ARG A 150 -6.94 -16.14 -2.83
N PHE A 151 -6.48 -15.76 -1.64
CA PHE A 151 -5.47 -14.73 -1.47
C PHE A 151 -4.11 -15.18 -2.04
N VAL A 152 -3.70 -16.42 -1.79
CA VAL A 152 -2.52 -17.02 -2.43
C VAL A 152 -2.64 -17.00 -3.94
N ARG A 153 -3.81 -17.36 -4.49
CA ARG A 153 -4.03 -17.30 -5.95
C ARG A 153 -3.95 -15.87 -6.49
N ILE A 154 -4.52 -14.89 -5.80
CA ILE A 154 -4.38 -13.47 -6.13
C ILE A 154 -2.91 -13.06 -6.15
N CYS A 155 -2.15 -13.35 -5.09
CA CYS A 155 -0.72 -13.05 -5.03
C CYS A 155 0.06 -13.68 -6.19
N SER A 156 -0.23 -14.95 -6.52
CA SER A 156 0.46 -15.66 -7.62
C SER A 156 0.22 -15.02 -8.99
N ILE A 157 -0.96 -14.42 -9.20
CA ILE A 157 -1.31 -13.72 -10.44
C ILE A 157 -0.70 -12.32 -10.44
N LEU A 158 -0.93 -11.55 -9.38
CA LEU A 158 -0.63 -10.12 -9.31
C LEU A 158 0.87 -9.82 -9.18
N VAL A 159 1.68 -10.78 -8.70
CA VAL A 159 3.15 -10.67 -8.67
C VAL A 159 3.78 -10.98 -10.03
N GLY A 160 3.00 -11.51 -10.99
CA GLY A 160 3.48 -11.85 -12.32
C GLY A 160 4.03 -10.64 -13.08
N ARG A 161 5.17 -10.82 -13.75
CA ARG A 161 5.74 -9.79 -14.66
C ARG A 161 4.92 -9.63 -15.95
N ILE A 162 4.32 -10.74 -16.39
CA ILE A 162 3.44 -10.79 -17.55
C ILE A 162 2.08 -11.20 -17.04
N VAL A 163 1.07 -10.41 -17.38
CA VAL A 163 -0.27 -10.61 -16.87
C VAL A 163 -1.25 -10.67 -18.03
N GLN A 164 -1.99 -11.78 -18.10
CA GLN A 164 -3.05 -11.97 -19.09
C GLN A 164 -4.37 -11.41 -18.56
N SER A 165 -5.21 -10.84 -19.42
CA SER A 165 -6.47 -10.20 -19.03
C SER A 165 -7.41 -11.14 -18.26
N ASN A 166 -7.53 -12.40 -18.70
CA ASN A 166 -8.33 -13.42 -18.02
C ASN A 166 -7.85 -13.72 -16.60
N LEU A 167 -6.53 -13.69 -16.36
CA LEU A 167 -5.97 -13.88 -15.02
C LEU A 167 -6.24 -12.65 -14.15
N MET A 168 -6.20 -11.43 -14.70
CA MET A 168 -6.61 -10.23 -13.96
C MET A 168 -8.08 -10.25 -13.57
N ASP A 169 -8.95 -10.69 -14.47
CA ASP A 169 -10.37 -10.86 -14.18
C ASP A 169 -10.56 -11.88 -13.05
N GLU A 170 -9.82 -13.00 -13.08
CA GLU A 170 -9.81 -14.00 -12.01
C GLU A 170 -9.35 -13.39 -10.67
N ALA A 171 -8.26 -12.63 -10.66
CA ALA A 171 -7.73 -12.00 -9.45
C ALA A 171 -8.74 -10.99 -8.87
N HIS A 172 -9.34 -10.15 -9.71
CA HIS A 172 -10.36 -9.19 -9.28
C HIS A 172 -11.60 -9.90 -8.69
N GLN A 173 -12.11 -10.95 -9.36
CA GLN A 173 -13.24 -11.73 -8.85
C GLN A 173 -12.93 -12.35 -7.48
N LYS A 174 -11.73 -12.91 -7.31
CA LYS A 174 -11.30 -13.48 -6.03
C LYS A 174 -11.16 -12.44 -4.93
N LEU A 175 -10.69 -11.22 -5.24
CA LEU A 175 -10.64 -10.13 -4.27
C LEU A 175 -12.06 -9.78 -3.79
N VAL A 176 -13.01 -9.63 -4.71
CA VAL A 176 -14.42 -9.40 -4.36
C VAL A 176 -14.99 -10.54 -3.50
N GLU A 177 -14.67 -11.79 -3.81
CA GLU A 177 -15.09 -12.94 -3.00
C GLU A 177 -14.49 -12.92 -1.59
N ILE A 178 -13.21 -12.56 -1.43
CA ILE A 178 -12.58 -12.40 -0.11
C ILE A 178 -13.31 -11.32 0.69
N VAL A 179 -13.56 -10.14 0.11
CA VAL A 179 -14.27 -9.04 0.79
C VAL A 179 -15.65 -9.49 1.25
N LYS A 180 -16.40 -10.23 0.41
CA LYS A 180 -17.71 -10.79 0.80
C LYS A 180 -17.61 -11.81 1.92
N ILE A 181 -16.63 -12.73 1.85
CA ILE A 181 -16.43 -13.73 2.90
C ILE A 181 -16.12 -13.04 4.23
N ILE A 182 -15.27 -12.01 4.21
CA ILE A 182 -14.92 -11.24 5.41
C ILE A 182 -16.15 -10.54 5.98
N GLU A 183 -16.88 -9.76 5.16
CA GLU A 183 -18.08 -9.03 5.62
C GLU A 183 -19.11 -9.98 6.24
N GLN A 184 -19.32 -11.15 5.63
CA GLN A 184 -20.32 -12.13 6.07
C GLN A 184 -19.94 -12.88 7.35
N ASN A 185 -18.65 -13.15 7.59
CA ASN A 185 -18.22 -14.01 8.68
C ASN A 185 -17.61 -13.25 9.88
N TYR A 186 -17.04 -12.06 9.65
CA TYR A 186 -16.38 -11.27 10.69
C TYR A 186 -17.00 -9.88 10.88
N GLY A 187 -17.96 -9.49 10.03
CA GLY A 187 -18.64 -8.21 10.13
C GLY A 187 -18.11 -7.14 9.16
N ARG A 188 -18.90 -6.08 9.01
CA ARG A 188 -18.61 -4.99 8.07
C ARG A 188 -17.50 -4.07 8.57
N ASP A 189 -17.35 -3.95 9.87
CA ASP A 189 -16.29 -3.25 10.58
C ASP A 189 -14.88 -3.80 10.28
N MET A 190 -14.80 -5.05 9.83
CA MET A 190 -13.54 -5.65 9.34
C MET A 190 -13.17 -5.24 7.90
N ILE A 191 -14.04 -4.51 7.18
CA ILE A 191 -13.71 -4.05 5.82
C ILE A 191 -12.83 -2.79 5.90
N THR A 192 -11.55 -2.97 5.59
CA THR A 192 -10.56 -1.88 5.63
C THR A 192 -10.47 -1.08 4.33
N PRO A 193 -9.91 0.15 4.39
CA PRO A 193 -9.59 0.91 3.18
C PRO A 193 -8.70 0.15 2.20
N ASN A 194 -7.73 -0.65 2.67
CA ASN A 194 -6.87 -1.44 1.78
C ASN A 194 -7.64 -2.54 1.04
N LEU A 195 -8.62 -3.18 1.68
CA LEU A 195 -9.51 -4.13 0.99
C LEU A 195 -10.31 -3.43 -0.11
N HIS A 196 -10.83 -2.23 0.16
CA HIS A 196 -11.50 -1.43 -0.86
C HIS A 196 -10.56 -1.01 -2.01
N LEU A 197 -9.40 -0.43 -1.68
CA LEU A 197 -8.39 0.00 -2.65
C LEU A 197 -7.91 -1.17 -3.52
N SER A 198 -7.81 -2.38 -2.97
CA SER A 198 -7.39 -3.54 -3.76
C SER A 198 -8.31 -3.88 -4.93
N LEU A 199 -9.59 -3.50 -4.84
CA LEU A 199 -10.55 -3.72 -5.93
C LEU A 199 -10.19 -2.92 -7.18
N HIS A 200 -9.46 -1.81 -7.00
CA HIS A 200 -9.01 -0.91 -8.05
C HIS A 200 -7.68 -1.32 -8.71
N LEU A 201 -6.99 -2.34 -8.16
CA LEU A 201 -5.74 -2.83 -8.75
C LEU A 201 -5.96 -3.39 -10.16
N TYR A 202 -7.19 -3.80 -10.48
CA TYR A 202 -7.58 -4.24 -11.80
C TYR A 202 -7.53 -3.10 -12.82
N GLU A 203 -8.13 -1.96 -12.50
CA GLU A 203 -8.10 -0.75 -13.29
C GLU A 203 -6.68 -0.19 -13.40
N CYS A 204 -5.93 -0.17 -12.28
CA CYS A 204 -4.52 0.21 -12.32
C CYS A 204 -3.72 -0.69 -13.27
N ALA A 205 -3.98 -2.00 -13.30
CA ALA A 205 -3.28 -2.89 -14.21
C ALA A 205 -3.63 -2.65 -15.69
N LYS A 206 -4.85 -2.20 -15.98
CA LYS A 206 -5.27 -1.82 -17.34
C LYS A 206 -4.62 -0.52 -17.80
N ASP A 207 -4.50 0.44 -16.90
CA ASP A 207 -4.01 1.78 -17.21
C ASP A 207 -2.48 1.84 -17.23
N PHE A 208 -1.81 1.12 -16.33
CA PHE A 208 -0.35 1.20 -16.12
C PHE A 208 0.41 -0.10 -16.45
N GLY A 209 -0.29 -1.14 -16.90
CA GLY A 209 0.29 -2.45 -17.19
C GLY A 209 0.46 -3.32 -15.92
N PRO A 210 1.29 -4.37 -15.96
CA PRO A 210 1.46 -5.29 -14.83
C PRO A 210 1.78 -4.57 -13.52
N LEU A 211 1.18 -4.99 -12.41
CA LEU A 211 1.41 -4.40 -11.07
C LEU A 211 2.89 -4.37 -10.69
N TYR A 212 3.63 -5.39 -11.14
CA TYR A 212 5.08 -5.47 -11.01
C TYR A 212 5.81 -4.24 -11.57
N ALA A 213 5.28 -3.58 -12.60
CA ALA A 213 5.91 -2.41 -13.18
C ALA A 213 6.00 -1.28 -12.14
N PHE A 214 4.89 -0.90 -11.52
CA PHE A 214 4.76 0.32 -10.73
C PHE A 214 4.75 0.14 -9.21
N TRP A 215 5.03 -1.06 -8.71
CA TRP A 215 5.11 -1.30 -7.26
C TRP A 215 6.32 -0.64 -6.58
N CYS A 216 6.21 -0.31 -5.30
CA CYS A 216 7.18 0.54 -4.62
C CYS A 216 8.44 -0.16 -4.05
N PHE A 217 8.65 -1.45 -4.30
CA PHE A 217 9.82 -2.19 -3.76
C PHE A 217 11.16 -1.52 -4.13
N SER A 218 11.32 -1.11 -5.38
CA SER A 218 12.55 -0.44 -5.85
C SER A 218 12.74 0.94 -5.22
N PHE A 219 11.65 1.66 -4.98
CA PHE A 219 11.68 2.98 -4.32
C PHE A 219 12.07 2.85 -2.86
N GLU A 220 11.51 1.89 -2.11
CA GLU A 220 11.91 1.66 -0.72
C GLU A 220 13.37 1.25 -0.58
N ARG A 221 13.86 0.37 -1.47
CA ARG A 221 15.27 -0.02 -1.48
C ARG A 221 16.18 1.18 -1.75
N MET A 222 15.83 2.02 -2.73
CA MET A 222 16.61 3.23 -3.02
C MET A 222 16.56 4.25 -1.87
N ASN A 223 15.41 4.42 -1.22
CA ASN A 223 15.30 5.26 -0.03
C ASN A 223 16.25 4.76 1.07
N GLY A 224 16.39 3.45 1.24
CA GLY A 224 17.39 2.86 2.14
C GLY A 224 18.81 3.29 1.79
N VAL A 225 19.22 3.14 0.51
CA VAL A 225 20.54 3.58 0.02
C VAL A 225 20.78 5.07 0.25
N LEU A 226 19.78 5.91 -0.05
CA LEU A 226 19.86 7.36 0.14
C LEU A 226 20.03 7.75 1.60
N VAL A 227 19.38 7.03 2.52
CA VAL A 227 19.53 7.23 3.96
C VAL A 227 20.91 6.78 4.44
N ASP A 228 21.47 5.70 3.87
CA ASP A 228 22.80 5.19 4.22
C ASP A 228 23.94 6.05 3.67
N THR A 229 23.72 6.73 2.53
CA THR A 229 24.64 7.77 2.04
C THR A 229 24.54 9.02 2.90
N LYS A 230 25.30 9.07 4.00
CA LYS A 230 25.58 10.30 4.77
C LYS A 230 26.14 11.39 3.85
N SER A 231 25.33 12.25 3.22
CA SER A 231 25.82 13.42 2.47
C SER A 231 24.76 14.49 2.11
N PHE A 232 23.61 14.55 2.78
CA PHE A 232 22.81 15.79 2.77
C PHE A 232 22.30 16.07 4.18
N ASP A 233 22.98 16.95 4.90
CA ASP A 233 22.61 17.56 6.19
C ASP A 233 21.28 18.37 6.13
N ILE A 234 20.40 18.08 5.16
CA ILE A 234 19.13 18.76 4.93
C ILE A 234 17.97 17.99 5.58
N LEU A 235 18.13 16.68 5.84
CA LEU A 235 17.05 15.84 6.38
C LEU A 235 17.51 15.13 7.66
N ASP A 236 16.81 15.38 8.76
CA ASP A 236 16.97 14.64 10.01
C ASP A 236 16.76 13.14 9.74
N THR A 237 17.83 12.37 9.85
CA THR A 237 17.81 10.92 9.60
C THR A 237 17.15 10.22 10.78
N ARG A 238 15.97 9.62 10.57
CA ARG A 238 15.41 8.63 11.49
C ARG A 238 15.95 7.25 11.11
N PRO A 239 16.30 6.39 12.09
CA PRO A 239 16.76 5.03 11.80
C PRO A 239 15.68 4.28 11.04
N SER A 240 16.02 3.81 9.83
CA SER A 240 15.13 2.99 9.02
C SER A 240 14.98 1.61 9.67
N VAL A 241 13.74 1.16 9.86
CA VAL A 241 13.45 -0.22 10.30
C VAL A 241 13.32 -1.09 9.04
N GLY A 242 14.39 -1.16 8.27
CA GLY A 242 14.52 -1.99 7.08
C GLY A 242 15.74 -2.89 7.22
N SER A 243 15.62 -4.17 6.89
CA SER A 243 16.75 -5.11 6.90
C SER A 243 17.70 -4.76 5.75
N ILE A 244 18.64 -3.85 5.99
CA ILE A 244 19.80 -3.62 5.12
C ILE A 244 20.75 -4.80 5.32
N LEU A 245 20.76 -5.74 4.38
CA LEU A 245 21.85 -6.67 4.21
C LEU A 245 22.39 -6.49 2.79
N GLU A 246 23.70 -6.28 2.69
CA GLU A 246 24.53 -6.05 1.50
C GLU A 246 24.43 -7.12 0.39
N LEU A 247 23.58 -8.14 0.55
CA LEU A 247 23.43 -9.26 -0.40
C LEU A 247 22.23 -9.12 -1.34
N ASP A 248 21.36 -8.13 -1.14
CA ASP A 248 20.29 -7.78 -2.10
C ASP A 248 20.88 -6.82 -3.15
N GLU A 249 21.81 -7.31 -3.98
CA GLU A 249 22.31 -6.54 -5.12
C GLU A 249 21.11 -6.09 -5.97
N PHE A 250 21.04 -4.79 -6.28
CA PHE A 250 20.04 -4.22 -7.16
C PHE A 250 20.03 -5.06 -8.45
N THR A 251 18.92 -5.74 -8.76
CA THR A 251 18.90 -6.45 -10.03
C THR A 251 19.01 -5.42 -11.15
N SER A 252 19.73 -5.72 -12.23
CA SER A 252 19.89 -4.80 -13.35
C SER A 252 18.54 -4.26 -13.85
N VAL A 253 17.51 -5.10 -13.79
CA VAL A 253 16.11 -4.79 -14.15
C VAL A 253 15.44 -3.80 -13.18
N GLU A 254 15.75 -3.84 -11.89
CA GLU A 254 15.24 -2.88 -10.91
C GLU A 254 15.97 -1.53 -11.03
N MET A 255 17.29 -1.57 -11.29
CA MET A 255 18.13 -0.38 -11.45
C MET A 255 17.73 0.36 -12.72
N GLU A 256 17.61 -0.35 -13.84
CA GLU A 256 17.12 0.16 -15.11
C GLU A 256 15.72 0.74 -14.96
N ARG A 257 14.84 0.13 -14.15
CA ARG A 257 13.50 0.68 -13.91
C ARG A 257 13.49 1.93 -13.06
N TYR A 258 14.28 1.97 -11.98
CA TYR A 258 14.42 3.20 -11.20
C TYR A 258 14.96 4.33 -12.08
N LEU A 259 15.97 4.02 -12.91
CA LEU A 259 16.51 4.95 -13.89
C LEU A 259 15.46 5.33 -14.94
N LEU A 260 14.68 4.39 -15.44
CA LEU A 260 13.59 4.65 -16.39
C LEU A 260 12.50 5.50 -15.77
N TYR A 261 12.15 5.34 -14.50
CA TYR A 261 11.21 6.23 -13.82
C TYR A 261 11.82 7.62 -13.59
N SER A 262 13.08 7.69 -13.17
CA SER A 262 13.81 8.95 -13.00
C SER A 262 14.02 9.70 -14.33
N GLN A 263 14.25 8.96 -15.42
CA GLN A 263 14.41 9.47 -16.78
C GLN A 263 13.06 9.79 -17.41
N ASN A 264 12.00 9.00 -17.20
CA ASN A 264 10.65 9.32 -17.67
C ASN A 264 10.06 10.54 -16.93
N ILE A 265 10.45 10.78 -15.68
CA ILE A 265 10.18 12.07 -15.02
C ILE A 265 10.86 13.23 -15.76
N LYS A 266 11.98 12.98 -16.44
CA LYS A 266 12.73 13.99 -17.22
C LYS A 266 12.39 14.02 -18.73
N GLU A 267 11.90 12.94 -19.32
CA GLU A 267 11.81 12.73 -20.79
C GLU A 267 10.43 12.23 -21.29
N SER A 268 9.44 11.95 -20.43
CA SER A 268 8.14 11.47 -20.89
C SER A 268 7.32 12.57 -21.59
N PRO A 269 6.72 12.31 -22.77
CA PRO A 269 5.77 13.22 -23.44
C PRO A 269 4.42 13.34 -22.72
N ILE A 270 4.21 12.61 -21.61
CA ILE A 270 3.07 12.85 -20.69
C ILE A 270 3.32 14.09 -19.82
N ALA A 271 4.57 14.55 -19.72
CA ALA A 271 4.91 15.88 -19.22
C ALA A 271 5.09 16.81 -20.42
N GLY A 272 4.04 17.53 -20.81
CA GLY A 272 4.26 18.81 -21.47
C GLY A 272 5.00 19.73 -20.50
N CYS A 273 6.17 20.24 -20.88
CA CYS A 273 6.76 21.38 -20.19
C CYS A 273 5.97 22.63 -20.60
N GLU A 274 5.04 23.07 -19.76
CA GLU A 274 4.53 24.44 -19.86
C GLU A 274 5.49 25.39 -19.13
N ALA A 275 5.68 26.60 -19.66
CA ALA A 275 6.33 27.64 -18.89
C ALA A 275 5.46 27.92 -17.66
N PHE A 276 5.99 27.63 -16.47
CA PHE A 276 5.32 27.92 -15.21
C PHE A 276 5.00 29.43 -15.17
N PRO A 277 3.72 29.87 -15.13
CA PRO A 277 3.35 31.26 -15.37
C PRO A 277 3.58 32.20 -14.16
N GLY A 278 4.31 31.76 -13.14
CA GLY A 278 4.61 32.53 -11.94
C GLY A 278 5.93 32.11 -11.29
N GLU A 279 6.35 32.79 -10.23
CA GLU A 279 7.48 32.35 -9.41
C GLU A 279 7.00 31.28 -8.42
N MET A 280 7.74 30.17 -8.28
CA MET A 280 7.57 29.32 -7.10
C MET A 280 7.89 30.18 -5.88
N LEU A 281 6.89 30.43 -5.03
CA LEU A 281 7.15 31.07 -3.74
C LEU A 281 8.18 30.21 -3.00
N GLY A 282 9.34 30.80 -2.74
CA GLY A 282 10.35 30.18 -1.90
C GLY A 282 9.73 29.87 -0.53
N PRO A 283 10.14 28.77 0.14
CA PRO A 283 9.66 28.49 1.48
C PRO A 283 9.99 29.68 2.40
N SER A 284 8.96 30.37 2.88
CA SER A 284 9.12 31.43 3.87
C SER A 284 9.09 30.81 5.27
N SER A 285 10.20 30.90 5.99
CA SER A 285 10.26 30.54 7.41
C SER A 285 9.63 31.65 8.24
N GLU A 286 8.31 31.68 8.34
CA GLU A 286 7.65 32.48 9.38
C GLU A 286 7.78 31.73 10.72
N LYS A 287 8.24 32.44 11.77
CA LYS A 287 8.16 31.93 13.15
C LYS A 287 6.69 31.91 13.58
N VAL A 288 5.96 30.93 13.08
CA VAL A 288 4.60 30.64 13.54
C VAL A 288 4.75 29.97 14.90
N ILE A 289 4.43 30.71 15.96
CA ILE A 289 4.24 30.12 17.29
C ILE A 289 3.00 29.24 17.17
N MET A 290 3.21 27.93 16.97
CA MET A 290 2.13 26.98 16.88
C MET A 290 1.45 26.86 18.24
N SER A 291 0.13 27.03 18.29
CA SER A 291 -0.65 26.76 19.49
C SER A 291 -0.57 25.26 19.83
N SER A 292 -0.78 24.90 21.11
CA SER A 292 -0.77 23.49 21.54
C SER A 292 -1.77 22.65 20.74
N GLU A 293 -2.93 23.21 20.38
CA GLU A 293 -3.93 22.56 19.51
C GLU A 293 -3.39 22.21 18.11
N MET A 294 -2.54 23.04 17.50
CA MET A 294 -1.95 22.73 16.19
C MET A 294 -0.90 21.63 16.27
N LEU A 295 -0.15 21.57 17.37
CA LEU A 295 0.77 20.47 17.67
C LEU A 295 0.01 19.15 17.87
N ASP A 296 -1.13 19.17 18.57
CA ASP A 296 -1.99 17.99 18.75
C ASP A 296 -2.56 17.49 17.43
N ILE A 297 -2.95 18.39 16.52
CA ILE A 297 -3.44 18.02 15.17
C ILE A 297 -2.31 17.42 14.30
N MET A 298 -1.06 17.89 14.44
CA MET A 298 0.08 17.31 13.74
C MET A 298 0.46 15.94 14.31
N LEU A 299 0.45 15.78 15.63
CA LEU A 299 0.63 14.49 16.29
C LEU A 299 -0.44 13.48 15.86
N LEU A 300 -1.71 13.88 15.79
CA LEU A 300 -2.82 13.08 15.26
C LEU A 300 -2.61 12.62 13.80
N LYS A 301 -1.98 13.41 12.93
CA LYS A 301 -1.65 12.99 11.56
C LYS A 301 -0.52 11.97 11.50
N THR A 302 0.48 12.10 12.37
CA THR A 302 1.56 11.09 12.50
C THR A 302 1.07 9.79 13.13
N ALA A 303 0.07 9.84 14.02
CA ALA A 303 -0.56 8.66 14.62
C ALA A 303 -1.39 7.83 13.62
N PHE A 304 -1.83 8.41 12.50
CA PHE A 304 -2.46 7.66 11.40
C PHE A 304 -1.47 6.85 10.54
N VAL A 305 -0.16 7.10 10.68
CA VAL A 305 0.90 6.38 9.95
C VAL A 305 1.56 5.30 10.82
N ASN A 306 1.51 5.43 12.16
CA ASN A 306 1.92 4.39 13.09
C ASN A 306 0.78 4.09 14.06
N GLY A 307 0.07 2.98 13.81
CA GLY A 307 -0.95 2.49 14.72
C GLY A 307 -0.38 2.16 16.09
N SER A 308 -0.56 3.09 17.03
CA SER A 308 -0.49 2.87 18.47
C SER A 308 -1.58 3.74 19.11
N THR A 309 -2.65 3.10 19.57
CA THR A 309 -3.62 3.70 20.48
C THR A 309 -2.97 3.96 21.84
N PHE A 310 -3.12 5.16 22.37
CA PHE A 310 -3.08 5.40 23.81
C PHE A 310 -4.38 6.10 24.20
N GLU A 311 -5.19 5.43 25.03
CA GLU A 311 -6.14 6.06 25.96
C GLU A 311 -5.28 6.77 27.03
N ILE A 312 -5.55 7.97 27.53
CA ILE A 312 -6.79 8.59 28.02
C ILE A 312 -6.82 10.06 27.60
#